data_AF-A0A1V4ZNT6-F1
#
_entry.id   AF-A0A1V4ZNT6-F1
#
_cell.length_a   1.000
_cell.length_b   1.000
_cell.length_c   1.000
_cell.angle_alpha   90.00
_cell.angle_beta   90.00
_cell.angle_gamma   90.00
#
_symmetry.space_group_name_H-M   'P 1'
#
loop_
_entity.id
_entity.type
_entity.pdbx_description
1 polymer ?
#
loop_
_entity_poly.entity_id
_entity_poly.type
_entity_poly.pdbx_seq_one_letter_code
_entity_poly.pdbx_strand_id
1 'polypeptide(L)' 'MDTATRRQLSIALFVIGFLMIFVQDLKRLDSINLGFAWPFAIMFYLGLICMAAGYYLK' A
#
# COMPACT_ATOMS: atom_id res chain seq x y z
N MET A 1 21.45 -5.65 10.96
CA MET A 1 20.26 -6.29 10.37
C MET A 1 20.75 -7.17 9.25
N ASP A 2 20.43 -8.47 9.31
CA ASP A 2 20.86 -9.43 8.30
C ASP A 2 20.39 -9.01 6.90
N THR A 3 21.24 -9.17 5.89
CA THR A 3 20.96 -8.81 4.49
C THR A 3 19.70 -9.52 3.99
N ALA A 4 19.44 -10.74 4.47
CA ALA A 4 18.24 -11.50 4.18
C ALA A 4 16.97 -10.87 4.79
N THR A 5 17.03 -10.48 6.07
CA THR A 5 15.90 -9.86 6.79
C THR A 5 15.52 -8.52 6.19
N ARG A 6 16.51 -7.70 5.80
CA ARG A 6 16.28 -6.41 5.14
C ARG A 6 15.55 -6.58 3.80
N ARG A 7 15.91 -7.62 3.04
CA ARG A 7 15.28 -7.94 1.75
C ARG A 7 13.84 -8.43 1.92
N GLN A 8 13.58 -9.29 2.90
CA GLN A 8 12.23 -9.74 3.24
C GLN A 8 11.34 -8.59 3.70
N LEU A 9 11.88 -7.68 4.51
CA LEU A 9 11.15 -6.53 5.04
C LEU A 9 10.84 -5.50 3.94
N SER A 10 11.78 -5.26 3.02
CA SER A 10 11.56 -4.46 1.81
C SER A 10 10.45 -5.03 0.92
N ILE A 11 10.49 -6.33 0.65
CA ILE A 11 9.47 -7.02 -0.16
C ILE A 11 8.11 -7.00 0.55
N ALA A 12 8.07 -7.25 1.85
CA ALA A 12 6.83 -7.22 2.63
C ALA A 12 6.19 -5.82 2.61
N LEU A 13 6.97 -4.75 2.82
CA LEU A 13 6.48 -3.36 2.71
C LEU A 13 5.94 -3.04 1.32
N PHE A 14 6.63 -3.51 0.28
CA PHE A 14 6.23 -3.30 -1.10
C PHE A 14 4.92 -4.02 -1.43
N VAL A 15 4.76 -5.28 -1.02
CA VAL A 15 3.55 -6.08 -1.24
C VAL A 15 2.37 -5.51 -0.44
N ILE A 16 2.58 -5.07 0.79
CA ILE A 16 1.54 -4.44 1.62
C ILE A 16 1.09 -3.10 1.00
N GLY A 17 2.04 -2.25 0.56
CA GLY A 17 1.73 -1.00 -0.13
C GLY A 17 0.95 -1.23 -1.43
N PHE A 18 1.34 -2.26 -2.20
CA PHE A 18 0.63 -2.66 -3.42
C PHE A 18 -0.80 -3.16 -3.12
N LEU A 19 -0.99 -4.02 -2.12
CA LEU A 19 -2.31 -4.49 -1.70
C LEU A 19 -3.21 -3.34 -1.24
N MET A 20 -2.68 -2.37 -0.50
CA MET A 20 -3.45 -1.19 -0.08
C MET A 20 -3.96 -0.38 -1.28
N ILE A 21 -3.12 -0.15 -2.29
CA ILE A 21 -3.52 0.54 -3.53
C ILE A 21 -4.53 -0.31 -4.31
N PHE A 22 -4.31 -1.61 -4.40
CA PHE A 22 -5.17 -2.53 -5.16
C PHE A 22 -6.58 -2.65 -4.56
N VAL A 23 -6.70 -2.71 -3.23
CA VAL A 23 -7.99 -2.72 -2.52
C VAL A 23 -8.78 -1.44 -2.77
N GLN A 24 -8.09 -0.30 -2.93
CA GLN A 24 -8.76 0.95 -3.28
C GLN A 24 -9.27 0.96 -4.71
N ASP A 25 -8.49 0.43 -5.65
CA ASP A 25 -8.93 0.32 -7.04
C ASP A 25 -10.13 -0.64 -7.16
N LEU A 26 -10.12 -1.75 -6.43
CA LEU A 26 -11.27 -2.66 -6.31
C LEU A 26 -12.51 -1.96 -5.73
N LYS A 27 -12.34 -1.16 -4.67
CA LYS A 27 -13.45 -0.38 -4.08
C LYS A 27 -13.93 0.77 -4.96
N ARG A 28 -13.06 1.29 -5.84
CA ARG A 28 -13.41 2.31 -6.83
C ARG A 28 -14.20 1.69 -7.99
N LEU A 29 -13.97 0.41 -8.32
CA LEU A 29 -14.86 -0.37 -9.18
C LEU A 29 -16.20 -0.68 -8.50
N ASP A 30 -16.18 -0.93 -7.18
CA ASP A 30 -17.35 -1.15 -6.32
C ASP A 30 -18.07 0.16 -5.94
N SER A 31 -18.12 1.14 -6.85
CA SER A 31 -18.80 2.44 -6.69
C SER A 31 -20.33 2.32 -6.59
N ILE A 32 -20.83 1.43 -5.74
CA ILE A 32 -22.15 1.50 -5.09
C ILE A 32 -21.92 2.14 -3.71
N ASN A 33 -22.08 3.45 -3.73
CA ASN A 33 -22.31 4.38 -2.62
C ASN A 33 -22.50 3.75 -1.22
N LEU A 34 -21.41 3.60 -0.46
CA LEU A 34 -21.46 3.49 0.99
C LEU A 34 -20.98 4.83 1.54
N GLY A 35 -21.92 5.67 1.98
CA GLY A 35 -21.77 7.08 2.41
C GLY A 35 -20.84 7.36 3.60
N PHE A 36 -19.71 6.66 3.67
CA PHE A 36 -18.59 6.93 4.55
C PHE A 36 -17.44 7.42 3.68
N ALA A 37 -17.36 8.75 3.51
CA ALA A 37 -16.22 9.43 2.92
C ALA A 37 -15.00 9.32 3.85
N TRP A 38 -14.52 8.09 4.06
CA TRP A 38 -13.23 7.87 4.69
C TRP A 38 -12.15 8.41 3.76
N PRO A 39 -10.99 8.83 4.28
CA PRO A 39 -9.99 9.49 3.47
C PRO A 39 -9.24 8.44 2.66
N PHE A 40 -9.89 7.87 1.65
CA PHE A 40 -9.32 6.92 0.71
C PHE A 40 -8.10 7.55 0.01
N ALA A 41 -8.13 8.86 -0.25
CA ALA A 41 -6.94 9.56 -0.71
C ALA A 41 -5.74 9.38 0.24
N ILE A 42 -5.93 9.43 1.56
CA ILE A 42 -4.84 9.27 2.53
C ILE A 42 -4.28 7.85 2.48
N MET A 43 -5.11 6.81 2.46
CA MET A 43 -4.64 5.41 2.33
C MET A 43 -3.91 5.16 1.01
N PHE A 44 -4.27 5.87 -0.08
CA PHE A 44 -3.58 5.78 -1.36
C PHE A 44 -2.15 6.33 -1.25
N TYR A 45 -2.01 7.55 -0.72
CA TYR A 45 -0.72 8.19 -0.54
C TYR A 45 0.16 7.42 0.45
N LEU A 46 -0.43 6.84 1.49
CA LEU A 46 0.28 6.02 2.48
C LEU A 46 0.78 4.70 1.87
N GLY A 47 -0.02 4.08 1.00
CA GLY A 47 0.39 2.92 0.19
C GLY A 47 1.54 3.24 -0.77
N LEU A 48 1.49 4.40 -1.44
CA LEU A 48 2.58 4.90 -2.29
C LEU A 48 3.87 5.15 -1.50
N ILE A 49 3.76 5.75 -0.31
CA ILE A 49 4.91 5.98 0.58
C ILE A 49 5.49 4.64 1.04
N CYS A 50 4.67 3.65 1.40
CA CYS A 50 5.16 2.31 1.75
C CYS A 50 5.86 1.62 0.58
N MET A 51 5.33 1.77 -0.63
CA MET A 51 5.93 1.19 -1.84
C MET A 51 7.27 1.86 -2.17
N ALA A 52 7.36 3.19 -2.07
CA ALA A 52 8.59 3.96 -2.25
C ALA A 52 9.63 3.65 -1.16
N ALA A 53 9.21 3.56 0.10
CA ALA A 53 10.08 3.18 1.21
C ALA A 53 10.60 1.75 1.07
N GLY A 54 9.73 0.80 0.69
CA GLY A 54 10.10 -0.58 0.39
C GLY A 54 11.10 -0.69 -0.77
N TYR A 55 10.93 0.13 -1.81
CA TYR A 55 11.88 0.19 -2.94
C TYR A 55 13.24 0.76 -2.55
N TYR A 56 13.27 1.84 -1.75
CA TYR A 56 14.52 2.45 -1.25
C TYR A 56 15.24 1.62 -0.18
N LEU A 57 14.52 0.75 0.53
CA LEU A 57 15.10 -0.14 1.54
C LEU A 57 15.83 -1.36 0.95
N LYS A 58 15.65 -1.64 -0.36
CA LYS A 58 16.35 -2.68 -1.12
C LYS A 58 17.86 -2.43 -1.16
#